data_AF-Q45G93-F1
#
_entry.id   AF-Q45G93-F1
#
_cell.length_a   1.000
_cell.length_b   1.000
_cell.length_c   1.000
_cell.angle_alpha   90.00
_cell.angle_beta   90.00
_cell.angle_gamma   90.00
#
_symmetry.space_group_name_H-M   'P 1'
#
loop_
_entity.id
_entity.type
_entity.pdbx_description
1 polymer ?
#
loop_
_entity_poly.entity_id
_entity_poly.type
_entity_poly.pdbx_seq_one_letter_code
_entity_poly.pdbx_strand_id
1 'polypeptide(L)'
;WGATVITNLLSAIPYLGKMLVQWIWGGFSVNNATLTRFFAFHFIFPFIVLAMMIIHLLFLHQTGSNNPMGLNSNLDKIPFHPYFTIKDILGFIITIMFMMMLVLIDPYLLGDPDNFIPANPMIT
;
A
#
# COMPACT_ATOMS: atom_id res chain seq x y z
N TRP A 1 10.59 -15.42 2.76
CA TRP A 1 9.59 -16.48 2.48
C TRP A 1 8.24 -16.02 1.94
N GLY A 2 7.72 -14.87 2.38
CA GLY A 2 6.40 -14.38 1.94
C GLY A 2 6.19 -14.33 0.42
N ALA A 3 7.21 -13.92 -0.35
CA ALA A 3 7.14 -13.90 -1.82
C ALA A 3 6.75 -15.26 -2.41
N THR A 4 7.37 -16.35 -1.94
CA THR A 4 7.08 -17.72 -2.40
C THR A 4 5.65 -18.11 -2.11
N VAL A 5 5.17 -17.89 -0.87
CA VAL A 5 3.82 -18.29 -0.46
C VAL A 5 2.74 -17.49 -1.19
N ILE A 6 2.86 -16.15 -1.22
CA ILE A 6 1.84 -15.26 -1.79
C ILE A 6 1.69 -15.50 -3.29
N THR A 7 2.81 -15.56 -4.03
CA THR A 7 2.73 -15.80 -5.47
C THR A 7 2.23 -17.21 -5.80
N ASN A 8 2.56 -18.21 -4.98
CA ASN A 8 2.04 -19.56 -5.14
C ASN A 8 0.52 -19.68 -4.98
N LEU A 9 -0.17 -18.71 -4.37
CA LEU A 9 -1.63 -18.73 -4.34
C LEU A 9 -2.25 -18.76 -5.75
N LEU A 10 -1.56 -18.19 -6.76
CA LEU A 10 -2.00 -18.25 -8.16
C LEU A 10 -1.96 -19.66 -8.75
N SER A 11 -1.19 -20.58 -8.17
CA SER A 11 -1.15 -21.97 -8.60
C SER A 11 -2.50 -22.67 -8.43
N ALA A 12 -3.39 -22.14 -7.58
CA ALA A 12 -4.74 -22.65 -7.38
C ALA A 12 -5.69 -22.41 -8.57
N ILE A 13 -5.30 -21.57 -9.55
CA ILE A 13 -6.10 -21.34 -10.75
C ILE A 13 -6.04 -22.59 -11.65
N PRO A 14 -7.19 -23.23 -11.96
CA PRO A 14 -7.20 -24.43 -12.80
C PRO A 14 -6.57 -24.19 -14.17
N TYR A 15 -5.85 -25.20 -14.67
CA TYR A 15 -5.16 -25.24 -15.97
C TYR A 15 -4.00 -24.26 -16.16
N LEU A 16 -4.10 -23.02 -15.67
CA LEU A 16 -3.14 -21.94 -15.93
C LEU A 16 -2.25 -21.60 -14.73
N GLY A 17 -2.63 -21.98 -13.51
CA GLY A 17 -2.00 -21.48 -12.29
C GLY A 17 -0.49 -21.69 -12.22
N LYS A 18 -0.01 -22.91 -12.50
CA LYS A 18 1.43 -23.22 -12.49
C LYS A 18 2.21 -22.36 -13.49
N MET A 19 1.64 -22.13 -14.67
CA MET A 19 2.26 -21.30 -15.70
C MET A 19 2.32 -19.83 -15.26
N LEU A 20 1.25 -19.30 -14.65
CA LEU A 20 1.23 -17.93 -14.12
C LEU A 20 2.28 -17.71 -13.04
N VAL A 21 2.44 -18.65 -12.10
CA VAL A 21 3.46 -18.58 -11.04
C VAL A 21 4.87 -18.52 -11.64
N GLN A 22 5.19 -19.45 -12.54
CA GLN A 22 6.51 -19.50 -13.18
C GLN A 22 6.77 -18.27 -14.04
N TRP A 23 5.73 -17.76 -14.70
CA TRP A 23 5.82 -16.51 -15.46
C TRP A 23 6.14 -15.32 -14.56
N ILE A 24 5.46 -15.19 -13.41
CA ILE A 24 5.73 -14.14 -12.41
C ILE A 24 7.12 -14.28 -11.81
N TRP A 25 7.61 -15.50 -11.55
CA TRP A 25 8.97 -15.70 -11.04
C TRP A 25 10.03 -15.44 -12.09
N GLY A 26 9.74 -15.74 -13.37
CA GLY A 26 10.75 -15.76 -14.43
C GLY A 26 11.67 -16.97 -14.35
N GLY A 27 11.15 -18.07 -13.81
CA GLY A 27 11.92 -19.29 -13.52
C GLY A 27 11.09 -20.28 -12.71
N PHE A 28 11.77 -21.30 -12.19
CA PHE A 28 11.13 -22.38 -11.42
C PHE A 28 10.95 -22.06 -9.93
N SER A 29 11.59 -21.01 -9.44
CA SER A 29 11.53 -20.55 -8.05
C SER A 29 11.76 -19.03 -7.99
N VAL A 30 11.46 -18.44 -6.83
CA VAL A 30 11.82 -17.05 -6.54
C VAL A 30 13.35 -16.90 -6.56
N ASN A 31 13.87 -16.09 -7.47
CA ASN A 31 15.31 -15.89 -7.66
C ASN A 31 15.64 -14.45 -8.10
N ASN A 32 16.84 -14.22 -8.64
CA ASN A 32 17.28 -12.90 -9.09
C ASN A 32 16.33 -12.25 -10.11
N ALA A 33 15.81 -13.03 -11.08
CA ALA A 33 14.88 -12.50 -12.07
C ALA A 33 13.58 -12.00 -11.42
N THR A 34 13.13 -12.65 -10.35
CA THR A 34 11.98 -12.22 -9.54
C THR A 34 12.30 -10.96 -8.73
N LEU A 35 13.49 -10.85 -8.15
CA LEU A 35 13.87 -9.68 -7.35
C LEU A 35 13.97 -8.41 -8.21
N THR A 36 14.63 -8.48 -9.37
CA THR A 36 14.79 -7.33 -10.26
C THR A 36 13.45 -6.81 -10.78
N ARG A 37 12.52 -7.70 -11.15
CA ARG A 37 11.17 -7.28 -11.60
C ARG A 37 10.33 -6.74 -10.45
N PHE A 38 10.42 -7.32 -9.25
CA PHE A 38 9.67 -6.84 -8.09
C PHE A 38 10.13 -5.44 -7.71
N PHE A 39 11.42 -5.14 -7.82
CA PHE A 39 11.91 -3.77 -7.66
C PHE A 39 11.33 -2.82 -8.72
N ALA A 40 11.35 -3.20 -10.00
CA ALA A 40 10.77 -2.37 -11.06
C ALA A 40 9.26 -2.12 -10.86
N PHE A 41 8.51 -3.15 -10.46
CA PHE A 41 7.08 -3.02 -10.13
C PHE A 41 6.83 -2.17 -8.89
N HIS A 42 7.60 -2.39 -7.82
CA HIS A 42 7.52 -1.59 -6.60
C HIS A 42 7.81 -0.12 -6.87
N PHE A 43 8.70 0.19 -7.82
CA PHE A 43 8.98 1.56 -8.22
C PHE A 43 7.82 2.19 -8.98
N ILE A 44 7.22 1.50 -9.96
CA ILE A 44 6.16 2.10 -10.81
C ILE A 44 4.79 2.15 -10.13
N PHE A 45 4.44 1.17 -9.29
CA PHE A 45 3.10 1.09 -8.69
C PHE A 45 2.69 2.30 -7.84
N PRO A 46 3.57 2.93 -7.02
CA PRO A 46 3.23 4.17 -6.32
C PRO A 46 2.75 5.29 -7.24
N PHE A 47 3.31 5.41 -8.46
CA PHE A 47 2.88 6.41 -9.43
C PHE A 47 1.51 6.07 -10.06
N ILE A 48 1.24 4.78 -10.26
CA ILE A 48 -0.09 4.31 -10.69
C ILE A 48 -1.12 4.60 -9.60
N VAL A 49 -0.79 4.35 -8.33
CA VAL A 49 -1.65 4.70 -7.18
C VAL A 49 -1.89 6.21 -7.10
N LEU A 50 -0.87 7.04 -7.34
CA LEU A 50 -1.04 8.49 -7.42
C LEU A 50 -2.03 8.90 -8.52
N ALA A 51 -1.94 8.32 -9.71
CA ALA A 51 -2.88 8.58 -10.79
C ALA A 51 -4.32 8.15 -10.42
N MET A 52 -4.46 6.97 -9.79
CA MET A 52 -5.76 6.50 -9.28
C MET A 52 -6.32 7.41 -8.19
N MET A 53 -5.47 7.98 -7.32
CA MET A 53 -5.87 8.95 -6.29
C MET A 53 -6.43 10.23 -6.90
N ILE A 54 -5.83 10.75 -7.98
CA ILE A 54 -6.35 11.92 -8.70
C ILE A 54 -7.73 11.62 -9.29
N ILE A 55 -7.90 10.46 -9.93
CA ILE A 55 -9.21 10.04 -10.46
C ILE A 55 -10.24 9.90 -9.34
N HIS A 56 -9.85 9.30 -8.22
CA HIS A 56 -10.70 9.18 -7.04
C HIS A 56 -11.17 10.55 -6.54
N LEU A 57 -10.24 11.50 -6.37
CA LEU A 57 -10.58 12.86 -5.94
C LEU A 57 -11.42 13.62 -6.98
N LEU A 58 -11.20 13.40 -8.28
CA LEU A 58 -12.03 14.00 -9.33
C LEU A 58 -13.49 13.61 -9.17
N PHE A 59 -13.78 12.32 -8.98
CA PHE A 59 -15.15 11.85 -8.76
C PHE A 59 -15.72 12.32 -7.42
N LEU A 60 -14.91 12.37 -6.36
CA LEU A 60 -15.34 12.95 -5.09
C LEU A 60 -15.74 14.43 -5.24
N HIS A 61 -15.02 15.21 -6.04
CA HIS A 61 -15.36 16.62 -6.27
C HIS A 61 -16.64 16.82 -7.08
N GLN A 62 -17.10 15.82 -7.85
CA GLN A 62 -18.37 15.91 -8.58
C GLN A 62 -19.58 15.86 -7.62
N THR A 63 -19.50 15.07 -6.56
CA THR A 63 -20.60 14.91 -5.59
C THR A 63 -20.40 15.72 -4.31
N GLY A 64 -19.15 16.02 -3.96
CA GLY A 64 -18.74 16.49 -2.64
C GLY A 64 -18.69 15.36 -1.60
N SER A 65 -18.17 15.68 -0.42
CA SER A 65 -18.11 14.76 0.72
C SER A 65 -19.48 14.51 1.34
N ASN A 66 -19.69 13.28 1.82
CA ASN A 66 -20.81 12.96 2.70
C ASN A 66 -20.56 13.49 4.12
N ASN A 67 -21.58 13.45 4.98
CA ASN A 67 -21.52 13.84 6.38
C ASN A 67 -22.05 12.72 7.30
N PRO A 68 -21.79 12.76 8.62
CA PRO A 68 -22.16 11.70 9.55
C PRO A 68 -23.66 11.38 9.61
N MET A 69 -24.53 12.34 9.29
CA MET A 69 -25.97 12.11 9.27
C MET A 69 -26.45 11.46 7.97
N GLY A 70 -25.61 11.39 6.93
CA GLY A 70 -25.95 10.85 5.61
C GLY A 70 -26.99 11.66 4.84
N LEU A 71 -27.36 12.86 5.34
CA LEU A 71 -28.32 13.76 4.70
C LEU A 71 -27.62 14.70 3.71
N ASN A 72 -28.39 15.41 2.88
CA ASN A 72 -27.80 16.39 1.97
C ASN A 72 -27.20 17.60 2.72
N SER A 73 -25.90 17.83 2.58
CA SER A 73 -25.16 18.92 3.25
C SER A 73 -25.22 20.26 2.52
N ASN A 74 -25.88 20.36 1.36
CA ASN A 74 -25.91 21.61 0.56
C ASN A 74 -26.50 22.82 1.30
N LEU A 75 -27.32 22.60 2.34
CA LEU A 75 -27.93 23.67 3.13
C LEU A 75 -26.94 24.35 4.09
N ASP A 76 -25.83 23.69 4.43
CA ASP A 76 -24.87 24.17 5.43
C ASP A 76 -23.43 23.79 5.02
N LYS A 77 -22.95 24.39 3.94
CA LYS A 77 -21.57 24.24 3.48
C LYS A 77 -20.69 25.34 4.05
N ILE A 78 -19.55 24.94 4.61
CA ILE A 78 -18.45 25.82 4.97
C ILE A 78 -17.31 25.66 3.95
N PRO A 79 -16.51 26.72 3.69
CA PRO A 79 -15.36 26.61 2.81
C PRO A 79 -14.30 25.66 3.39
N PHE A 80 -13.51 25.03 2.52
CA PHE A 80 -12.44 24.13 2.95
C PHE A 80 -11.38 24.87 3.78
N HIS A 81 -10.96 26.04 3.32
CA HIS A 81 -10.08 26.93 4.06
C HIS A 81 -10.90 28.01 4.79
N PRO A 82 -10.63 28.30 6.08
CA PRO A 82 -9.55 27.75 6.92
C PRO A 82 -9.92 26.46 7.66
N TYR A 83 -11.20 26.10 7.72
CA TYR A 83 -11.74 25.13 8.67
C TYR A 83 -11.11 23.74 8.56
N PHE A 84 -11.20 23.11 7.38
CA PHE A 84 -10.63 21.78 7.17
C PHE A 84 -9.11 21.82 7.00
N THR A 85 -8.54 22.90 6.45
CA THR A 85 -7.09 23.05 6.38
C THR A 85 -6.43 22.98 7.76
N ILE A 86 -6.95 23.70 8.77
CA ILE A 86 -6.40 23.67 10.13
C ILE A 86 -6.62 22.30 10.78
N LYS A 87 -7.80 21.71 10.60
CA LYS A 87 -8.11 20.37 11.12
C LYS A 87 -7.16 19.31 10.56
N ASP A 88 -6.87 19.37 9.25
CA ASP A 88 -5.98 18.43 8.57
C ASP A 88 -4.53 18.62 9.01
N ILE A 89 -4.07 19.87 9.20
CA ILE A 89 -2.73 20.16 9.74
C ILE A 89 -2.57 19.54 11.14
N LEU A 90 -3.58 19.67 12.00
CA LEU A 90 -3.54 19.03 13.33
C LEU A 90 -3.43 17.51 13.22
N GLY A 91 -4.23 16.88 12.35
CA GLY A 91 -4.14 15.44 12.08
C GLY A 91 -2.78 15.00 11.55
N PHE A 92 -2.18 15.80 10.66
CA PHE A 92 -0.84 15.56 10.12
C PHE A 92 0.24 15.64 11.20
N ILE A 93 0.18 16.64 12.09
CA ILE A 93 1.12 16.77 13.23
C ILE A 93 1.03 15.54 14.14
N ILE A 94 -0.17 15.09 14.47
CA ILE A 94 -0.39 13.90 15.31
C ILE A 94 0.20 12.65 14.62
N THR A 95 -0.03 12.50 13.31
CA THR A 95 0.45 11.35 12.55
C THR A 95 1.99 11.33 12.48
N ILE A 96 2.63 12.48 12.21
CA ILE A 96 4.08 12.60 12.25
C ILE A 96 4.62 12.30 13.64
N MET A 97 3.98 12.81 14.69
CA MET A 97 4.41 12.55 16.06
C MET A 97 4.47 11.05 16.36
N PHE A 98 3.41 10.29 16.01
CA PHE A 98 3.41 8.83 16.17
C PHE A 98 4.48 8.14 15.32
N MET A 99 4.65 8.56 14.06
CA MET A 99 5.68 8.01 13.19
C MET A 99 7.09 8.26 13.75
N MET A 100 7.36 9.48 14.24
CA MET A 100 8.64 9.83 14.83
C MET A 100 8.91 9.08 16.14
N MET A 101 7.90 8.89 16.98
CA MET A 101 8.03 8.07 18.18
C MET A 101 8.40 6.62 17.83
N LEU A 102 7.74 6.03 16.83
CA LEU A 102 8.08 4.69 16.36
C LEU A 102 9.53 4.63 15.88
N VAL A 103 9.93 5.53 14.98
CA VAL A 103 11.26 5.50 14.37
C VAL A 103 12.39 5.78 15.39
N LEU A 104 12.17 6.67 16.36
CA LEU A 104 13.22 7.10 17.28
C LEU A 104 13.32 6.26 18.56
N ILE A 105 12.21 5.69 19.04
CA ILE A 105 12.18 4.94 20.30
C ILE A 105 12.33 3.44 20.05
N ASP A 106 11.57 2.89 19.10
CA ASP A 106 11.58 1.46 18.80
C ASP A 106 11.30 1.19 17.31
N PRO A 107 12.31 1.40 16.43
CA PRO A 107 12.13 1.32 14.98
C PRO A 107 11.76 -0.09 14.48
N TYR A 108 11.96 -1.12 15.32
CA TYR A 108 11.71 -2.51 14.94
C TYR A 108 10.45 -3.08 15.57
N LEU A 109 9.70 -2.31 16.36
CA LEU A 109 8.45 -2.74 17.01
C LEU A 109 7.45 -3.40 16.05
N LEU A 110 7.34 -2.88 14.83
CA LEU A 110 6.43 -3.38 13.80
C LEU A 110 7.13 -4.29 12.75
N GLY A 111 8.40 -4.61 12.98
CA GLY A 111 9.20 -5.47 12.11
C GLY A 111 9.20 -6.93 12.56
N ASP A 112 9.71 -7.80 11.70
CA ASP A 112 9.94 -9.21 12.02
C ASP A 112 11.46 -9.45 12.12
N PRO A 113 11.98 -9.95 13.26
CA PRO A 113 13.41 -10.25 13.43
C PRO A 113 14.00 -11.17 12.35
N ASP A 114 13.21 -12.08 11.76
CA ASP A 114 13.70 -13.02 10.76
C ASP A 114 14.13 -12.32 9.45
N ASN A 115 13.61 -11.11 9.18
CA ASN A 115 14.02 -10.33 8.01
C ASN A 115 15.43 -9.71 8.14
N PHE A 116 16.09 -9.84 9.29
CA PHE A 116 17.52 -9.55 9.44
C PHE A 116 18.42 -10.71 9.03
N ILE A 117 17.86 -11.91 8.82
CA ILE A 117 18.59 -13.09 8.36
C ILE A 117 18.53 -13.12 6.83
N PRO A 118 19.68 -13.21 6.12
CA PRO A 118 19.68 -13.36 4.68
C PRO A 118 18.87 -14.57 4.23
N ALA A 119 18.10 -14.42 3.15
CA ALA A 119 17.23 -15.47 2.66
C ALA A 119 18.04 -16.74 2.28
N ASN A 120 17.62 -17.87 2.84
CA ASN A 120 18.17 -19.19 2.51
C ASN A 120 17.06 -20.08 1.94
N PRO A 121 17.05 -20.43 0.65
CA PRO A 121 15.96 -21.21 0.05
C PRO A 121 15.85 -22.66 0.57
N MET A 122 16.79 -23.12 1.40
CA MET A 122 16.79 -24.46 1.98
C MET A 122 16.24 -24.51 3.41
N ILE A 123 15.98 -23.36 4.06
CA ILE A 123 15.56 -23.28 5.47
C ILE A 123 14.38 -22.33 5.59
N THR A 124 13.19 -22.90 5.78
CA THR A 124 11.96 -22.14 6.05
C THR A 124 11.90 -21.65 7.47
#